data_AF-A0A8J6N2J7-F1
#
_entry.id   AF-A0A8J6N2J7-F1
#
_cell.length_a   1.000
_cell.length_b   1.000
_cell.length_c   1.000
_cell.angle_alpha   90.00
_cell.angle_beta   90.00
_cell.angle_gamma   90.00
#
_symmetry.space_group_name_H-M   'P 1'
#
loop_
_entity.id
_entity.type
_entity.pdbx_description
1 polymer ?
#
loop_
_entity_poly.entity_id
_entity_poly.type
_entity_poly.pdbx_seq_one_letter_code
_entity_poly.pdbx_strand_id
1 'polypeptide(L)'
;MGTKDEEEWFRKFYEGTFLIKGWKSRMKEVLQPFSPAERDKMRGQLDSLGEKIGREWAKDNKVRRVGTPMLQKWGQDLQNAKKKGPDVLAETIRNLDTELDDLLA
;
A
#
# COMPACT_ATOMS: atom_id res chain seq x y z
N MET A 1 11.06 -14.83 9.65
CA MET A 1 11.41 -15.20 8.27
C MET A 1 10.15 -15.82 7.69
N GLY A 2 9.58 -15.24 6.63
CA GLY A 2 8.33 -15.74 6.05
C GLY A 2 8.55 -17.09 5.36
N THR A 3 7.48 -17.81 5.06
CA THR A 3 7.60 -19.03 4.25
C THR A 3 7.97 -18.67 2.80
N LYS A 4 8.48 -19.64 2.02
CA LYS A 4 8.75 -19.43 0.59
C LYS A 4 7.50 -18.94 -0.17
N ASP A 5 6.33 -19.42 0.24
CA ASP A 5 5.05 -19.05 -0.34
C ASP A 5 4.71 -17.59 0.00
N GLU A 6 4.91 -17.17 1.26
CA GLU A 6 4.71 -15.77 1.67
C GLU A 6 5.64 -14.82 0.92
N GLU A 7 6.90 -15.20 0.69
CA GLU A 7 7.83 -14.39 -0.11
C GLU A 7 7.38 -14.23 -1.57
N GLU A 8 6.83 -15.29 -2.17
CA GLU A 8 6.27 -15.22 -3.53
C GLU A 8 5.03 -14.31 -3.59
N TRP A 9 4.11 -14.44 -2.63
CA TRP A 9 2.92 -13.60 -2.55
C TRP A 9 3.27 -12.14 -2.26
N PHE A 10 4.27 -11.89 -1.43
CA PHE A 10 4.81 -10.56 -1.17
C PHE A 10 5.39 -9.93 -2.44
N ARG A 11 6.13 -10.70 -3.23
CA ARG A 11 6.62 -10.24 -4.54
C ARG A 11 5.47 -9.93 -5.50
N LYS A 12 4.44 -10.79 -5.56
CA LYS A 12 3.23 -10.55 -6.37
C LYS A 12 2.47 -9.30 -5.93
N PHE A 13 2.44 -8.99 -4.63
CA PHE A 13 1.86 -7.75 -4.13
C PHE A 13 2.60 -6.51 -4.67
N TYR A 14 3.93 -6.51 -4.60
CA TYR A 14 4.74 -5.36 -5.03
C TYR A 14 4.80 -5.17 -6.53
N GLU A 15 5.09 -6.25 -7.27
CA GLU A 15 5.28 -6.22 -8.73
C GLU A 15 3.96 -6.29 -9.48
N GLY A 16 2.96 -6.95 -8.89
CA GLY A 16 1.70 -7.27 -9.55
C GLY A 16 1.76 -8.59 -10.30
N THR A 17 0.73 -8.82 -11.09
CA THR A 17 0.63 -9.93 -12.04
C THR A 17 0.48 -9.38 -13.44
N PHE A 18 0.42 -10.27 -14.43
CA PHE A 18 0.18 -9.88 -15.82
C PHE A 18 -1.09 -9.03 -16.00
N LEU A 19 -2.13 -9.25 -15.20
CA LEU A 19 -3.41 -8.56 -15.31
C LEU A 19 -3.60 -7.43 -14.29
N ILE A 20 -2.87 -7.46 -13.17
CA ILE A 20 -3.13 -6.59 -12.03
C ILE A 20 -1.85 -5.85 -11.65
N LYS A 21 -1.88 -4.51 -11.73
CA LYS A 21 -0.78 -3.66 -11.25
C LYS A 21 -0.49 -3.90 -9.78
N GLY A 22 0.79 -4.08 -9.45
CA GLY A 22 1.27 -4.17 -8.07
C GLY A 22 1.42 -2.80 -7.39
N TRP A 23 1.80 -2.84 -6.12
CA TRP A 23 1.98 -1.66 -5.28
C TRP A 23 2.90 -0.61 -5.91
N LYS A 24 4.06 -1.00 -6.46
CA LYS A 24 5.05 -0.07 -7.02
C LYS A 24 4.46 0.80 -8.14
N SER A 25 3.77 0.15 -9.07
CA SER A 25 3.15 0.83 -10.21
C SER A 25 2.02 1.76 -9.75
N ARG A 26 1.19 1.31 -8.81
CA ARG A 26 0.09 2.12 -8.25
C ARG A 26 0.61 3.34 -7.51
N MET A 27 1.64 3.20 -6.68
CA MET A 27 2.17 4.32 -5.91
C MET A 27 2.86 5.35 -6.80
N LYS A 28 3.55 4.90 -7.87
CA LYS A 28 4.08 5.80 -8.90
C LYS A 28 2.97 6.64 -9.55
N GLU A 29 1.83 6.04 -9.85
CA GLU A 29 0.66 6.74 -10.43
C GLU A 29 -0.02 7.68 -9.43
N VAL A 30 -0.07 7.30 -8.16
CA VAL A 30 -0.61 8.14 -7.08
C VAL A 30 0.23 9.41 -6.94
N LEU A 31 1.55 9.28 -6.95
CA LEU A 31 2.49 10.38 -6.75
C LEU A 31 2.76 11.25 -8.01
N GLN A 32 2.43 10.75 -9.20
CA GLN A 32 2.74 11.40 -10.48
C GLN A 32 2.34 12.88 -10.59
N PRO A 33 1.22 13.38 -10.04
CA PRO A 33 0.85 14.78 -10.22
C PRO A 33 1.67 15.78 -9.40
N PHE A 34 2.36 15.34 -8.35
CA PHE A 34 2.98 16.24 -7.37
C PHE A 34 4.41 16.63 -7.73
N SER A 35 4.96 17.66 -7.10
CA SER A 35 6.35 18.08 -7.26
C SER A 35 7.33 17.03 -6.70
N PRO A 36 8.61 17.01 -7.13
CA PRO A 36 9.61 16.08 -6.61
C PRO A 36 9.71 16.09 -5.07
N ALA A 37 9.70 17.26 -4.43
CA ALA A 37 9.78 17.39 -2.98
C ALA A 37 8.58 16.75 -2.26
N GLU A 38 7.36 16.95 -2.78
CA GLU A 38 6.15 16.33 -2.23
C GLU A 38 6.16 14.81 -2.44
N ARG A 39 6.61 14.36 -3.62
CA ARG A 39 6.74 12.93 -3.91
C ARG A 39 7.70 12.23 -2.97
N ASP A 40 8.86 12.81 -2.73
CA ASP A 40 9.89 12.20 -1.88
C ASP A 40 9.42 12.09 -0.42
N LYS A 41 8.72 13.11 0.08
CA LYS A 41 8.09 13.07 1.41
C LYS A 41 7.10 11.91 1.54
N MET A 42 6.22 11.73 0.57
CA MET A 42 5.17 10.69 0.62
C MET A 42 5.69 9.30 0.24
N ARG A 43 6.76 9.21 -0.57
CA ARG A 43 7.34 7.93 -1.02
C ARG A 43 7.78 7.07 0.15
N GLY A 44 8.53 7.64 1.10
CA GLY A 44 8.98 6.89 2.28
C GLY A 44 7.82 6.33 3.11
N GLN A 45 6.74 7.11 3.25
CA GLN A 45 5.54 6.66 3.96
C GLN A 45 4.81 5.54 3.22
N LEU A 46 4.70 5.65 1.89
CA LEU A 46 4.09 4.62 1.04
C LEU A 46 4.92 3.34 0.95
N ASP A 47 6.25 3.45 1.02
CA ASP A 47 7.14 2.28 1.03
C ASP A 47 6.96 1.50 2.34
N SER A 48 6.93 2.19 3.48
CA SER A 48 6.69 1.58 4.80
C SER A 48 5.28 0.97 4.89
N LEU A 49 4.25 1.72 4.48
CA LEU A 49 2.87 1.24 4.44
C LEU A 49 2.75 0.00 3.55
N GLY A 50 3.32 0.06 2.34
CA GLY A 50 3.33 -1.07 1.40
C GLY A 50 4.02 -2.30 1.97
N GLU A 51 5.07 -2.13 2.75
CA GLU A 51 5.80 -3.24 3.36
C GLU A 51 4.93 -3.94 4.40
N LYS A 52 4.31 -3.17 5.31
CA LYS A 52 3.41 -3.72 6.34
C LYS A 52 2.21 -4.43 5.71
N ILE A 53 1.54 -3.78 4.75
CA ILE A 53 0.40 -4.36 4.02
C ILE A 53 0.80 -5.64 3.31
N GLY A 54 1.89 -5.58 2.52
CA GLY A 54 2.32 -6.69 1.69
C GLY A 54 2.68 -7.91 2.54
N ARG A 55 3.41 -7.71 3.65
CA ARG A 55 3.81 -8.81 4.54
C ARG A 55 2.60 -9.46 5.19
N GLU A 56 1.63 -8.66 5.64
CA GLU A 56 0.41 -9.21 6.22
C GLU A 56 -0.44 -9.94 5.18
N TRP A 57 -0.66 -9.34 4.02
CA TRP A 57 -1.51 -9.89 2.97
C TRP A 57 -0.95 -11.19 2.36
N ALA A 58 0.38 -11.34 2.37
CA ALA A 58 1.08 -12.50 1.86
C ALA A 58 0.95 -13.75 2.76
N LYS A 59 0.55 -13.60 4.03
CA LYS A 59 0.28 -14.72 4.94
C LYS A 59 -0.86 -15.60 4.42
N ASP A 60 -0.94 -16.82 4.95
CA ASP A 60 -2.05 -17.72 4.65
C ASP A 60 -3.41 -17.05 4.95
N ASN A 61 -4.37 -17.25 4.04
CA ASN A 61 -5.70 -16.64 4.12
C ASN A 61 -6.43 -16.91 5.44
N LYS A 62 -6.11 -18.02 6.13
CA LYS A 62 -6.70 -18.40 7.42
C LYS A 62 -6.21 -17.55 8.59
N VAL A 63 -5.06 -16.89 8.45
CA VAL A 63 -4.41 -16.16 9.54
C VAL A 63 -4.19 -14.67 9.24
N ARG A 64 -4.20 -14.28 7.97
CA ARG A 64 -4.02 -12.88 7.59
C ARG A 64 -5.17 -12.01 8.09
N ARG A 65 -4.83 -10.81 8.56
CA ARG A 65 -5.79 -9.78 8.98
C ARG A 65 -6.12 -8.83 7.83
N VAL A 66 -5.18 -8.61 6.91
CA VAL A 66 -5.39 -7.77 5.73
C VAL A 66 -5.96 -8.60 4.58
N GLY A 67 -7.21 -8.33 4.22
CA GLY A 67 -7.91 -8.97 3.11
C GLY A 67 -7.92 -8.14 1.83
N THR A 68 -8.25 -8.80 0.71
CA THR A 68 -8.43 -8.15 -0.61
C THR A 68 -9.42 -6.97 -0.60
N PRO A 69 -10.57 -7.02 0.11
CA PRO A 69 -11.47 -5.86 0.17
C PRO A 69 -10.84 -4.61 0.80
N MET A 70 -9.97 -4.80 1.81
CA MET A 70 -9.24 -3.69 2.45
C MET A 70 -8.25 -3.07 1.47
N LEU A 71 -7.49 -3.90 0.73
CA LEU A 71 -6.60 -3.40 -0.33
C LEU A 71 -7.33 -2.58 -1.39
N GLN A 72 -8.52 -3.02 -1.81
CA GLN A 72 -9.33 -2.31 -2.78
C GLN A 72 -9.80 -0.95 -2.22
N LYS A 73 -10.31 -0.94 -0.98
CA LYS A 73 -10.73 0.29 -0.29
C LYS A 73 -9.56 1.26 -0.16
N TRP A 74 -8.44 0.84 0.41
CA TRP A 74 -7.27 1.70 0.61
C TRP A 74 -6.69 2.21 -0.71
N GLY A 75 -6.68 1.37 -1.75
CA GLY A 75 -6.31 1.81 -3.10
C GLY A 75 -7.22 2.91 -3.64
N GLN A 76 -8.54 2.80 -3.40
CA GLN A 76 -9.51 3.83 -3.79
C GLN A 76 -9.35 5.11 -2.97
N ASP A 77 -9.11 4.99 -1.67
CA ASP A 77 -8.89 6.12 -0.76
C ASP A 77 -7.66 6.94 -1.19
N LEU A 78 -6.54 6.28 -1.50
CA LEU A 78 -5.34 6.93 -2.03
C LEU A 78 -5.59 7.63 -3.38
N GLN A 79 -6.35 6.99 -4.29
CA GLN A 79 -6.71 7.61 -5.58
C GLN A 79 -7.64 8.81 -5.42
N ASN A 80 -8.55 8.77 -4.44
CA ASN A 80 -9.42 9.90 -4.13
C ASN A 80 -8.65 11.04 -3.47
N ALA A 81 -7.76 10.73 -2.53
CA ALA A 81 -6.92 11.70 -1.85
C ALA A 81 -5.96 12.40 -2.82
N LYS A 82 -5.37 11.65 -3.77
CA LYS A 82 -4.58 12.20 -4.87
C LYS A 82 -5.29 13.35 -5.58
N LYS A 83 -6.60 13.23 -5.86
CA LYS A 83 -7.38 14.26 -6.57
C LYS A 83 -7.61 15.52 -5.74
N LYS A 84 -7.46 15.44 -4.41
CA LYS A 84 -7.70 16.53 -3.46
C LYS A 84 -6.42 17.31 -3.12
N GLY A 85 -5.25 16.77 -3.44
CA GLY A 85 -3.97 17.45 -3.27
C GLY A 85 -2.98 16.70 -2.37
N PRO A 86 -1.74 17.22 -2.29
CA PRO A 86 -0.63 16.55 -1.61
C PRO A 86 -0.83 16.43 -0.10
N ASP A 87 -1.40 17.44 0.56
CA ASP A 87 -1.64 17.42 2.01
C ASP A 87 -2.68 16.37 2.40
N VAL A 88 -3.79 16.30 1.66
CA VAL A 88 -4.85 15.32 1.88
C VAL A 88 -4.33 13.90 1.60
N LEU A 89 -3.49 13.73 0.59
CA LEU A 89 -2.84 12.44 0.33
C LEU A 89 -1.90 12.04 1.47
N ALA A 90 -1.05 12.95 1.94
CA ALA A 90 -0.13 12.69 3.05
C ALA A 90 -0.86 12.37 4.37
N GLU A 91 -1.99 13.03 4.63
CA GLU A 91 -2.89 12.69 5.74
C GLU A 91 -3.50 11.31 5.57
N THR A 92 -4.02 11.01 4.37
CA THR A 92 -4.61 9.69 4.07
C THR A 92 -3.60 8.57 4.27
N ILE A 93 -2.35 8.74 3.81
CA ILE A 93 -1.29 7.75 4.01
C ILE A 93 -1.04 7.49 5.50
N ARG A 94 -0.98 8.56 6.32
CA ARG A 94 -0.79 8.43 7.78
C ARG A 94 -1.96 7.73 8.45
N ASN A 95 -3.20 8.06 8.09
CA ASN A 95 -4.38 7.44 8.66
C ASN A 95 -4.45 5.94 8.33
N LEU A 96 -4.09 5.56 7.09
CA LEU A 96 -3.99 4.16 6.69
C LEU A 96 -2.89 3.42 7.46
N ASP A 97 -1.77 4.08 7.73
CA ASP A 97 -0.68 3.51 8.50
C ASP A 97 -1.10 3.22 9.96
N THR A 98 -1.81 4.16 10.59
CA THR A 98 -2.39 3.97 11.92
C THR A 98 -3.47 2.89 11.93
N GLU A 99 -4.39 2.90 10.96
CA GLU A 99 -5.43 1.86 10.82
C GLU A 99 -4.80 0.47 10.70
N LEU A 100 -3.70 0.35 9.96
CA LEU A 100 -2.97 -0.89 9.81
C LEU A 100 -2.25 -1.30 11.11
N ASP A 101 -1.60 -0.37 11.80
CA ASP A 101 -0.93 -0.67 13.06
C ASP A 101 -1.94 -1.15 14.12
N ASP A 102 -3.11 -0.50 14.22
CA ASP A 102 -4.21 -0.92 15.10
C ASP A 102 -4.75 -2.31 14.73
N LEU A 103 -4.85 -2.61 13.43
CA LEU A 103 -5.27 -3.91 12.93
C LEU A 103 -4.27 -5.02 13.27
N LEU A 104 -2.97 -4.69 13.34
CA LEU A 104 -1.88 -5.65 13.53
C LEU A 104 -1.46 -5.84 15.00
N ALA A 105 -1.90 -4.97 15.90
CA ALA A 105 -1.69 -5.07 17.35
C ALA A 105 -2.29 -6.36 17.95
#